data_AF-A0A925RK54-F1
#
_entry.id   AF-A0A925RK54-F1
#
_cell.length_a   1.000
_cell.length_b   1.000
_cell.length_c   1.000
_cell.angle_alpha   90.00
_cell.angle_beta   90.00
_cell.angle_gamma   90.00
#
_symmetry.space_group_name_H-M   'P 1'
#
loop_
_entity.id
_entity.type
_entity.pdbx_description
1 polymer ?
#
loop_
_entity_poly.entity_id
_entity_poly.type
_entity_poly.pdbx_seq_one_letter_code
_entity_poly.pdbx_strand_id
1 'polypeptide(L)'
;MPVDLTHIVLEDPANGAFLVDRRAYLDPEIAALEQRRIFDRCWLYVGHDSELPSPGAYVTRNVGGRPVILARGADAQLRAFANTCTHRGAMVCREASGTARAFHCPYHAWTYSNQGDLIGIPGEDAYSASFDRASYALKPHRMESYRGFVFVTFDERNPESLADYLGGAREYLDLIADQSEVGMEIVRGTQLHGAKANWKLLIENSLDLYHFRALHKRYVEYMESMGARAPRERG
;
A
#
# COMPACT_ATOMS: atom_id res chain seq x y z
N MET A 1 -24.90 7.54 -15.94
CA MET A 1 -24.30 8.18 -17.14
C MET A 1 -22.80 8.32 -16.89
N PRO A 2 -21.92 8.39 -17.90
CA PRO A 2 -20.50 8.61 -17.61
C PRO A 2 -20.33 9.95 -16.87
N VAL A 3 -19.54 9.96 -15.80
CA VAL A 3 -19.18 11.20 -15.08
C VAL A 3 -18.46 12.12 -16.06
N ASP A 4 -18.96 13.35 -16.20
CA ASP A 4 -18.27 14.38 -16.95
C ASP A 4 -17.07 14.91 -16.14
N LEU A 5 -15.86 14.65 -16.65
CA LEU A 5 -14.61 15.06 -16.02
C LEU A 5 -14.07 16.39 -16.56
N THR A 6 -14.72 16.98 -17.57
CA THR A 6 -14.20 18.13 -18.35
C THR A 6 -13.90 19.35 -17.47
N HIS A 7 -14.64 19.52 -16.37
CA HIS A 7 -14.52 20.67 -15.47
C HIS A 7 -13.98 20.31 -14.08
N ILE A 8 -13.43 19.10 -13.89
CA ILE A 8 -12.92 18.69 -12.58
C ILE A 8 -11.56 19.34 -12.26
N VAL A 9 -10.71 19.48 -13.27
CA VAL A 9 -9.44 20.21 -13.17
C VAL A 9 -9.41 21.23 -14.30
N LEU A 10 -9.21 22.50 -13.95
CA LEU A 10 -8.96 23.59 -14.88
C LEU A 10 -7.49 23.97 -14.77
N GLU A 11 -6.73 23.68 -15.81
CA GLU A 11 -5.32 24.05 -15.93
C GLU A 11 -5.18 25.09 -17.05
N ASP A 12 -4.77 26.30 -16.67
CA ASP A 12 -4.47 27.40 -17.59
C ASP A 12 -3.14 28.06 -17.16
N PRO A 13 -2.01 27.49 -17.61
CA PRO A 13 -0.69 27.98 -17.23
C PRO A 13 -0.41 29.40 -17.76
N ALA A 14 -1.04 29.79 -18.88
CA ALA A 14 -0.86 31.12 -19.47
C ALA A 14 -1.40 32.23 -18.56
N ASN A 15 -2.47 31.93 -17.82
CA ASN A 15 -3.06 32.85 -16.84
C ASN A 15 -2.73 32.47 -15.38
N GLY A 16 -1.84 31.49 -15.17
CA GLY A 16 -1.44 31.04 -13.84
C GLY A 16 -2.56 30.41 -13.02
N ALA A 17 -3.56 29.80 -13.65
CA ALA A 17 -4.69 29.18 -12.97
C ALA A 17 -4.55 27.65 -12.94
N PHE A 18 -4.66 27.09 -11.74
CA PHE A 18 -4.84 25.67 -11.50
C PHE A 18 -5.96 25.51 -10.47
N LEU A 19 -7.15 25.14 -10.92
CA LEU A 19 -8.35 25.06 -10.07
C LEU A 19 -8.90 23.64 -10.09
N VAL A 20 -9.18 23.11 -8.91
CA VAL A 20 -9.76 21.77 -8.73
C VAL A 20 -11.17 21.93 -8.17
N ASP A 21 -12.15 21.35 -8.86
CA ASP A 21 -13.55 21.32 -8.41
C ASP A 21 -13.66 20.47 -7.13
N ARG A 22 -14.45 20.94 -6.15
CA ARG A 22 -14.69 20.22 -4.89
C ARG A 22 -15.26 18.82 -5.10
N ARG A 23 -15.95 18.57 -6.22
CA ARG A 23 -16.43 17.24 -6.61
C ARG A 23 -15.31 16.21 -6.65
N ALA A 24 -14.07 16.59 -6.99
CA ALA A 24 -12.92 15.69 -6.92
C ALA A 24 -12.76 15.03 -5.54
N TYR A 25 -13.16 15.72 -4.47
CA TYR A 25 -13.02 15.24 -3.09
C TYR A 25 -14.30 14.61 -2.51
N LEU A 26 -15.46 14.93 -3.08
CA LEU A 26 -16.77 14.64 -2.48
C LEU A 26 -17.65 13.69 -3.30
N ASP A 27 -17.43 13.60 -4.61
CA ASP A 27 -18.30 12.86 -5.52
C ASP A 27 -18.01 11.34 -5.46
N PRO A 28 -18.98 10.50 -5.06
CA PRO A 28 -18.78 9.06 -4.97
C PRO A 28 -18.54 8.39 -6.34
N GLU A 29 -19.05 8.95 -7.44
CA GLU A 29 -18.81 8.41 -8.78
C GLU A 29 -17.36 8.67 -9.23
N ILE A 30 -16.80 9.82 -8.85
CA ILE A 30 -15.36 10.11 -9.04
C ILE A 30 -14.52 9.18 -8.18
N ALA A 31 -14.86 8.98 -6.90
CA ALA A 31 -14.14 8.05 -6.04
C ALA A 31 -14.13 6.61 -6.62
N ALA A 32 -15.24 6.15 -7.20
CA ALA A 32 -15.31 4.87 -7.88
C ALA A 32 -14.45 4.82 -9.17
N LEU A 33 -14.32 5.94 -9.88
CA LEU A 33 -13.41 6.05 -11.03
C LEU A 33 -11.94 6.02 -10.59
N GLU A 34 -11.59 6.71 -9.50
CA GLU A 34 -10.25 6.68 -8.90
C GLU A 34 -9.86 5.25 -8.49
N GLN A 35 -10.78 4.50 -7.88
CA GLN A 35 -10.55 3.08 -7.61
C GLN A 35 -10.13 2.31 -8.87
N ARG A 36 -10.88 2.45 -9.97
CA ARG A 36 -10.63 1.70 -11.22
C ARG A 36 -9.42 2.18 -12.01
N ARG A 37 -9.11 3.48 -11.94
CA ARG A 37 -8.10 4.12 -12.80
C ARG A 37 -6.77 4.36 -12.10
N ILE A 38 -6.78 4.48 -10.78
CA ILE A 38 -5.60 4.73 -9.95
C ILE A 38 -5.29 3.47 -9.14
N PHE A 39 -6.11 3.15 -8.13
CA PHE A 39 -5.77 2.09 -7.17
C PHE A 39 -5.71 0.69 -7.80
N ASP A 40 -6.53 0.41 -8.81
CA ASP A 40 -6.51 -0.87 -9.52
C ASP A 40 -5.38 -0.99 -10.55
N ARG A 41 -4.63 0.08 -10.86
CA ARG A 41 -3.62 0.12 -11.94
C ARG A 41 -2.21 0.48 -11.49
N CYS A 42 -2.11 1.49 -10.63
CA CYS A 42 -0.85 2.03 -10.14
C CYS A 42 -0.10 1.03 -9.25
N TRP A 43 1.20 1.25 -9.11
CA TRP A 43 1.99 0.63 -8.05
C TRP A 43 1.65 1.29 -6.71
N LEU A 44 1.26 0.47 -5.74
CA LEU A 44 0.87 0.88 -4.39
C LEU A 44 1.84 0.32 -3.36
N TYR A 45 2.32 1.17 -2.48
CA TYR A 45 3.22 0.77 -1.40
C TYR A 45 2.52 -0.22 -0.45
N VAL A 46 3.14 -1.37 -0.19
CA VAL A 46 2.60 -2.41 0.69
C VAL A 46 3.44 -2.58 1.96
N GLY A 47 4.71 -2.21 1.99
CA GLY A 47 5.56 -2.35 3.18
C GLY A 47 7.04 -2.39 2.86
N HIS A 48 7.85 -2.64 3.88
CA HIS A 48 9.30 -2.75 3.76
C HIS A 48 9.76 -4.17 4.08
N ASP A 49 10.82 -4.64 3.42
CA ASP A 49 11.34 -6.00 3.59
C ASP A 49 11.82 -6.32 5.01
N SER A 50 12.31 -5.30 5.74
CA SER A 50 12.73 -5.38 7.14
C SER A 50 11.59 -5.76 8.09
N GLU A 51 10.34 -5.54 7.70
CA GLU A 51 9.17 -5.98 8.47
C GLU A 51 9.03 -7.51 8.47
N LEU A 52 9.70 -8.18 7.52
CA LEU A 52 9.68 -9.62 7.32
C LEU A 52 11.10 -10.18 7.45
N PRO A 53 11.71 -10.20 8.66
CA PRO A 53 13.14 -10.51 8.82
C PRO A 53 13.48 -11.99 8.61
N SER A 54 12.50 -12.90 8.64
CA SER A 54 12.73 -14.33 8.57
C SER A 54 11.66 -15.08 7.77
N PRO A 55 11.98 -16.28 7.23
CA PRO A 55 10.99 -17.14 6.58
C PRO A 55 9.78 -17.41 7.47
N GLY A 56 8.59 -17.29 6.88
CA GLY A 56 7.30 -17.39 7.55
C GLY A 56 6.79 -16.08 8.15
N ALA A 57 7.61 -15.03 8.24
CA ALA A 57 7.13 -13.71 8.66
C ALA A 57 6.11 -13.15 7.65
N TYR A 58 5.10 -12.46 8.14
CA TYR A 58 4.09 -11.81 7.31
C TYR A 58 3.56 -10.53 7.97
N VAL A 59 3.00 -9.65 7.14
CA VAL A 59 2.15 -8.54 7.52
C VAL A 59 0.88 -8.55 6.68
N THR A 60 -0.23 -8.08 7.23
CA THR A 60 -1.50 -7.91 6.51
C THR A 60 -1.89 -6.44 6.48
N ARG A 61 -2.37 -5.96 5.33
CA ARG A 61 -2.73 -4.55 5.13
C ARG A 61 -3.92 -4.41 4.19
N ASN A 62 -4.61 -3.27 4.27
CA ASN A 62 -5.53 -2.84 3.24
C ASN A 62 -4.80 -1.88 2.29
N VAL A 63 -4.63 -2.29 1.03
CA VAL A 63 -3.90 -1.54 0.00
C VAL A 63 -4.87 -1.26 -1.14
N GLY A 64 -5.12 0.03 -1.42
CA GLY A 64 -6.05 0.43 -2.49
C GLY A 64 -7.46 -0.18 -2.33
N GLY A 65 -7.94 -0.33 -1.09
CA GLY A 65 -9.25 -0.94 -0.81
C GLY A 65 -9.26 -2.47 -0.76
N ARG A 66 -8.12 -3.14 -0.96
CA ARG A 66 -8.03 -4.61 -1.03
C ARG A 66 -7.19 -5.17 0.12
N PRO A 67 -7.63 -6.25 0.79
CA PRO A 67 -6.86 -6.86 1.86
C PRO A 67 -5.72 -7.72 1.25
N VAL A 68 -4.48 -7.44 1.65
CA VAL A 68 -3.26 -8.05 1.12
C VAL A 68 -2.48 -8.72 2.26
N ILE A 69 -1.90 -9.89 1.98
CA ILE A 69 -0.85 -10.51 2.79
C ILE A 69 0.46 -10.28 2.07
N LEU A 70 1.42 -9.62 2.73
CA LEU A 70 2.82 -9.63 2.32
C LEU A 70 3.53 -10.64 3.22
N ALA A 71 4.19 -11.64 2.65
CA ALA A 71 4.83 -12.72 3.38
C ALA A 71 6.22 -13.03 2.83
N ARG A 72 7.13 -13.46 3.72
CA ARG A 72 8.36 -14.13 3.33
C ARG A 72 8.12 -15.63 3.39
N GLY A 73 8.13 -16.29 2.24
CA GLY A 73 7.91 -17.73 2.14
C GLY A 73 9.00 -18.53 2.86
N ALA A 74 8.77 -19.84 3.03
CA ALA A 74 9.77 -20.76 3.58
C ALA A 74 11.09 -20.79 2.80
N ASP A 75 11.08 -20.40 1.52
CA ASP A 75 12.22 -20.28 0.62
C ASP A 75 12.90 -18.89 0.68
N ALA A 76 12.58 -18.10 1.70
CA ALA A 76 13.04 -16.73 1.93
C ALA A 76 12.60 -15.68 0.87
N GLN A 77 11.79 -16.06 -0.12
CA GLN A 77 11.29 -15.14 -1.14
C GLN A 77 10.06 -14.35 -0.63
N LEU A 78 10.03 -13.05 -0.92
CA LEU A 78 8.86 -12.21 -0.65
C LEU A 78 7.74 -12.52 -1.65
N ARG A 79 6.50 -12.47 -1.16
CA ARG A 79 5.30 -12.65 -1.97
C ARG A 79 4.17 -11.80 -1.43
N ALA A 80 3.30 -11.34 -2.32
CA ALA A 80 2.06 -10.67 -1.96
C ALA A 80 0.85 -11.43 -2.52
N PHE A 81 -0.18 -11.61 -1.71
CA PHE A 81 -1.41 -12.30 -2.09
C PHE A 81 -2.65 -11.54 -1.64
N ALA A 82 -3.77 -11.78 -2.30
CA ALA A 82 -5.07 -11.42 -1.76
C ALA A 82 -5.31 -12.17 -0.44
N ASN A 83 -5.66 -11.44 0.62
CA ASN A 83 -6.06 -12.02 1.91
C ASN A 83 -7.52 -12.49 1.85
N THR A 84 -7.81 -13.42 0.94
CA THR A 84 -9.17 -13.84 0.61
C THR A 84 -9.15 -15.30 0.17
N CYS A 85 -9.91 -16.12 0.88
CA CYS A 85 -10.05 -17.54 0.61
C CYS A 85 -10.71 -17.75 -0.76
N THR A 86 -10.11 -18.56 -1.61
CA THR A 86 -10.62 -18.87 -2.96
C THR A 86 -11.88 -19.74 -2.95
N HIS A 87 -12.27 -20.31 -1.79
CA HIS A 87 -13.52 -21.05 -1.66
C HIS A 87 -14.75 -20.13 -1.62
N ARG A 88 -14.83 -19.23 -0.62
CA ARG A 88 -16.02 -18.36 -0.38
C ARG A 88 -15.69 -16.93 0.01
N GLY A 89 -14.45 -16.47 -0.21
CA GLY A 89 -14.08 -15.08 -0.02
C GLY A 89 -13.80 -14.65 1.44
N ALA A 90 -13.79 -15.57 2.40
CA ALA A 90 -13.46 -15.23 3.78
C ALA A 90 -11.98 -14.78 3.91
N MET A 91 -11.72 -13.80 4.79
CA MET A 91 -10.35 -13.38 5.11
C MET A 91 -9.58 -14.53 5.77
N VAL A 92 -8.41 -14.88 5.24
CA VAL A 92 -7.64 -16.07 5.68
C VAL A 92 -6.67 -15.76 6.82
N CYS A 93 -6.20 -14.53 6.93
CA CYS A 93 -5.31 -14.07 7.98
C CYS A 93 -5.88 -12.79 8.61
N ARG A 94 -6.21 -12.83 9.91
CA ARG A 94 -6.83 -11.69 10.62
C ARG A 94 -5.84 -10.87 11.43
N GLU A 95 -4.69 -11.45 11.75
CA GLU A 95 -3.64 -10.77 12.49
C GLU A 95 -2.90 -9.79 11.58
N ALA A 96 -2.54 -8.63 12.13
CA ALA A 96 -1.85 -7.58 11.38
C ALA A 96 -0.41 -7.99 10.98
N SER A 97 0.22 -8.85 11.78
CA SER A 97 1.55 -9.39 11.50
C SER A 97 1.82 -10.65 12.34
N GLY A 98 2.84 -11.39 11.97
CA GLY A 98 3.31 -12.53 12.74
C GLY A 98 4.23 -13.45 11.95
N THR A 99 4.37 -14.68 12.44
CA THR A 99 5.08 -15.75 11.74
C THR A 99 4.14 -16.94 11.60
N ALA A 100 3.94 -17.43 10.37
CA ALA A 100 3.08 -18.57 10.08
C ALA A 100 3.68 -19.47 9.00
N ARG A 101 3.52 -20.79 9.18
CA ARG A 101 3.84 -21.78 8.13
C ARG A 101 2.68 -21.98 7.15
N ALA A 102 1.46 -21.69 7.60
CA ALA A 102 0.24 -21.82 6.83
C ALA A 102 -0.84 -20.83 7.35
N PHE A 103 -1.79 -20.49 6.48
CA PHE A 103 -2.97 -19.68 6.80
C PHE A 103 -4.22 -20.55 6.74
N HIS A 104 -5.03 -20.50 7.80
CA HIS A 104 -6.25 -21.31 7.91
C HIS A 104 -7.48 -20.43 7.76
N CYS A 105 -8.26 -20.68 6.72
CA CYS A 105 -9.52 -20.00 6.51
C CYS A 105 -10.51 -20.34 7.65
N PRO A 106 -11.02 -19.36 8.40
CA PRO A 106 -11.89 -19.63 9.55
C PRO A 106 -13.27 -20.19 9.16
N TYR A 107 -13.64 -20.12 7.87
CA TYR A 107 -14.96 -20.55 7.42
C TYR A 107 -15.06 -22.08 7.27
N HIS A 108 -14.22 -22.69 6.43
CA HIS A 108 -14.27 -24.13 6.12
C HIS A 108 -12.90 -24.80 6.28
N ALA A 109 -11.97 -24.16 6.99
CA ALA A 109 -10.62 -24.68 7.27
C ALA A 109 -9.77 -25.06 6.04
N TRP A 110 -10.05 -24.46 4.88
CA TRP A 110 -9.09 -24.47 3.76
C TRP A 110 -7.77 -23.88 4.23
N THR A 111 -6.69 -24.61 3.98
CA THR A 111 -5.36 -24.31 4.51
C THR A 111 -4.43 -23.98 3.37
N TYR A 112 -3.82 -22.80 3.44
CA TYR A 112 -2.88 -22.31 2.44
C TYR A 112 -1.47 -22.32 3.01
N SER A 113 -0.46 -22.70 2.22
CA SER A 113 0.95 -22.55 2.61
C SER A 113 1.30 -21.07 2.80
N ASN A 114 2.41 -20.77 3.47
CA ASN A 114 2.94 -19.41 3.50
C ASN A 114 3.51 -18.92 2.14
N GLN A 115 3.43 -19.76 1.11
CA GLN A 115 3.72 -19.44 -0.28
C GLN A 115 2.44 -19.27 -1.13
N GLY A 116 1.26 -19.44 -0.53
CA GLY A 116 -0.05 -19.20 -1.14
C GLY A 116 -0.76 -20.46 -1.65
N ASP A 117 -0.08 -21.60 -1.73
CA ASP A 117 -0.66 -22.83 -2.29
C ASP A 117 -1.76 -23.41 -1.41
N LEU A 118 -2.84 -23.93 -2.01
CA LEU A 118 -3.83 -24.69 -1.27
C LEU A 118 -3.28 -26.07 -0.90
N ILE A 119 -2.96 -26.29 0.38
CA ILE A 119 -2.30 -27.50 0.88
C ILE A 119 -3.21 -28.41 1.70
N GLY A 120 -4.37 -27.94 2.15
CA GLY A 120 -5.29 -28.73 2.94
C GLY A 120 -6.75 -28.34 2.75
N ILE A 121 -7.61 -29.34 2.55
CA ILE A 121 -9.05 -29.21 2.36
C ILE A 121 -9.73 -30.27 3.23
N PRO A 122 -10.57 -29.88 4.20
CA PRO A 122 -11.40 -30.85 4.92
C PRO A 122 -12.38 -31.55 3.98
N GLY A 123 -12.50 -32.88 4.08
CA GLY A 123 -13.40 -33.68 3.24
C GLY A 123 -13.02 -33.68 1.77
N GLU A 124 -11.72 -33.65 1.47
CA GLU A 124 -11.20 -33.61 0.09
C GLU A 124 -11.67 -34.80 -0.77
N ASP A 125 -11.90 -35.95 -0.15
CA ASP A 125 -12.47 -37.14 -0.78
C ASP A 125 -13.88 -36.93 -1.36
N ALA A 126 -14.60 -35.90 -0.92
CA ALA A 126 -15.88 -35.51 -1.49
C ALA A 126 -15.75 -34.69 -2.80
N TYR A 127 -14.55 -34.25 -3.16
CA TYR A 127 -14.31 -33.55 -4.42
C TYR A 127 -14.06 -34.54 -5.56
N SER A 128 -14.49 -34.18 -6.77
CA SER A 128 -14.26 -34.98 -7.96
C SER A 128 -12.76 -35.17 -8.25
N ALA A 129 -12.39 -36.25 -8.94
CA ALA A 129 -11.02 -36.48 -9.40
C ALA A 129 -10.44 -35.36 -10.30
N SER A 130 -11.30 -34.53 -10.91
CA SER A 130 -10.88 -33.35 -11.68
C SER A 130 -10.60 -32.10 -10.84
N PHE A 131 -10.72 -32.17 -9.51
CA PHE A 131 -10.42 -31.05 -8.64
C PHE A 131 -8.91 -30.81 -8.60
N ASP A 132 -8.49 -29.63 -9.03
CA ASP A 132 -7.09 -29.21 -9.03
C ASP A 132 -6.87 -28.14 -7.96
N ARG A 133 -6.08 -28.47 -6.93
CA ARG A 133 -5.71 -27.54 -5.86
C ARG A 133 -4.98 -26.30 -6.37
N ALA A 134 -4.18 -26.43 -7.44
CA ALA A 134 -3.38 -25.32 -7.96
C ALA A 134 -4.27 -24.19 -8.49
N SER A 135 -5.43 -24.53 -9.07
CA SER A 135 -6.46 -23.58 -9.50
C SER A 135 -7.13 -22.79 -8.36
N TYR A 136 -6.86 -23.17 -7.10
CA TYR A 136 -7.44 -22.56 -5.91
C TYR A 136 -6.40 -22.00 -4.93
N ALA A 137 -5.13 -21.83 -5.33
CA ALA A 137 -4.14 -21.11 -4.52
C ALA A 137 -4.59 -19.66 -4.24
N LEU A 138 -4.07 -19.05 -3.16
CA LEU A 138 -4.27 -17.62 -2.91
C LEU A 138 -3.84 -16.82 -4.13
N LYS A 139 -4.70 -15.88 -4.56
CA LYS A 139 -4.43 -15.09 -5.75
C LYS A 139 -3.19 -14.20 -5.51
N PRO A 140 -2.09 -14.39 -6.26
CA PRO A 140 -0.92 -13.53 -6.11
C PRO A 140 -1.18 -12.14 -6.67
N HIS A 141 -0.48 -11.14 -6.12
CA HIS A 141 -0.38 -9.80 -6.69
C HIS A 141 1.01 -9.63 -7.30
N ARG A 142 1.08 -8.94 -8.44
CA ARG A 142 2.38 -8.55 -8.98
C ARG A 142 3.04 -7.59 -7.99
N MET A 143 4.30 -7.87 -7.71
CA MET A 143 5.07 -7.22 -6.64
C MET A 143 6.48 -6.99 -7.12
N GLU A 144 7.02 -5.82 -6.81
CA GLU A 144 8.43 -5.48 -6.99
C GLU A 144 8.93 -4.74 -5.74
N SER A 145 10.25 -4.75 -5.55
CA SER A 145 10.90 -4.07 -4.44
C SER A 145 11.99 -3.15 -4.99
N TYR A 146 12.07 -1.95 -4.44
CA TYR A 146 13.15 -1.01 -4.65
C TYR A 146 13.77 -0.67 -3.30
N ARG A 147 15.03 -1.03 -3.07
CA ARG A 147 15.76 -0.73 -1.81
C ARG A 147 15.02 -1.19 -0.54
N GLY A 148 14.30 -2.31 -0.60
CA GLY A 148 13.50 -2.84 0.50
C GLY A 148 12.06 -2.31 0.54
N PHE A 149 11.75 -1.20 -0.13
CA PHE A 149 10.38 -0.71 -0.28
C PHE A 149 9.61 -1.56 -1.29
N VAL A 150 8.60 -2.29 -0.80
CA VAL A 150 7.80 -3.23 -1.57
C VAL A 150 6.52 -2.55 -2.04
N PHE A 151 6.24 -2.70 -3.34
CA PHE A 151 5.03 -2.21 -3.98
C PHE A 151 4.29 -3.36 -4.65
N VAL A 152 2.97 -3.22 -4.76
CA VAL A 152 2.10 -4.14 -5.50
C VAL A 152 1.30 -3.38 -6.55
N THR A 153 0.96 -4.06 -7.65
CA THR A 153 -0.08 -3.60 -8.57
C THR A 153 -1.16 -4.66 -8.72
N PHE A 154 -2.40 -4.21 -8.85
CA PHE A 154 -3.55 -5.08 -9.10
C PHE A 154 -3.86 -5.26 -10.59
N ASP A 155 -3.14 -4.55 -11.46
CA ASP A 155 -3.19 -4.75 -12.89
C ASP A 155 -2.10 -5.76 -13.29
N GLU A 156 -2.54 -7.02 -13.45
CA GLU A 156 -1.69 -8.14 -13.88
C GLU A 156 -1.07 -7.91 -15.26
N ARG A 157 -1.60 -6.97 -16.05
CA ARG A 157 -1.14 -6.65 -17.41
C ARG A 157 -0.35 -5.36 -17.47
N ASN A 158 -0.09 -4.70 -16.35
CA ASN A 158 0.71 -3.48 -16.32
C ASN A 158 2.13 -3.80 -16.83
N PRO A 159 2.54 -3.24 -17.99
CA PRO A 159 3.84 -3.57 -18.59
C PRO A 159 4.99 -2.81 -17.92
N GLU A 160 4.71 -1.80 -17.11
CA GLU A 160 5.70 -0.92 -16.50
C GLU A 160 6.37 -1.60 -15.29
N SER A 161 7.70 -1.48 -15.20
CA SER A 161 8.45 -1.89 -14.02
C SER A 161 8.24 -0.90 -12.87
N LEU A 162 8.46 -1.32 -11.63
CA LEU A 162 8.42 -0.39 -10.49
C LEU A 162 9.49 0.70 -10.63
N ALA A 163 10.67 0.36 -11.16
CA ALA A 163 11.75 1.32 -11.32
C ALA A 163 11.37 2.45 -12.30
N ASP A 164 10.70 2.11 -13.40
CA ASP A 164 10.22 3.10 -14.38
C ASP A 164 9.08 3.93 -13.79
N TYR A 165 8.12 3.29 -13.12
CA TYR A 165 6.99 3.97 -12.47
C TYR A 165 7.46 4.97 -11.42
N LEU A 166 8.45 4.62 -10.60
CA LEU A 166 9.02 5.52 -9.59
C LEU A 166 9.75 6.70 -10.25
N GLY A 167 10.36 6.51 -11.41
CA GLY A 167 11.08 7.57 -12.12
C GLY A 167 12.11 8.27 -11.24
N GLY A 168 12.00 9.60 -11.11
CA GLY A 168 12.86 10.43 -10.26
C GLY A 168 12.60 10.29 -8.75
N ALA A 169 11.47 9.68 -8.33
CA ALA A 169 11.21 9.42 -6.91
C ALA A 169 12.25 8.48 -6.29
N ARG A 170 12.94 7.67 -7.11
CA ARG A 170 14.02 6.77 -6.68
C ARG A 170 15.15 7.51 -5.98
N GLU A 171 15.52 8.70 -6.44
CA GLU A 171 16.58 9.51 -5.82
C GLU A 171 16.25 9.85 -4.37
N TYR A 172 14.98 10.14 -4.07
CA TYR A 172 14.52 10.39 -2.70
C TYR A 172 14.48 9.12 -1.85
N LEU A 173 14.08 7.98 -2.44
CA LEU A 173 14.12 6.69 -1.74
C LEU A 173 15.56 6.28 -1.41
N ASP A 174 16.51 6.55 -2.30
CA ASP A 174 17.93 6.31 -2.06
C ASP A 174 18.44 7.19 -0.92
N LEU A 175 18.13 8.50 -0.93
CA LEU A 175 18.48 9.41 0.16
C LEU A 175 17.93 8.97 1.53
N ILE A 176 16.73 8.38 1.56
CA ILE A 176 16.14 7.84 2.79
C ILE A 176 16.86 6.55 3.21
N ALA A 177 17.11 5.63 2.28
CA ALA A 177 17.76 4.36 2.55
C ALA A 177 19.23 4.52 2.96
N ASP A 178 19.92 5.54 2.45
CA ASP A 178 21.35 5.78 2.63
C ASP A 178 21.68 6.72 3.81
N GLN A 179 20.72 7.02 4.69
CA GLN A 179 20.97 7.83 5.89
C GLN A 179 21.97 7.17 6.87
N SER A 180 22.25 5.88 6.71
CA SER A 180 23.13 5.09 7.57
C SER A 180 23.82 3.98 6.78
N GLU A 181 25.06 3.65 7.15
CA GLU A 181 25.83 2.54 6.55
C GLU A 181 25.19 1.16 6.78
N VAL A 182 24.38 1.02 7.84
CA VAL A 182 23.66 -0.24 8.16
C VAL A 182 22.27 -0.30 7.52
N GLY A 183 21.89 0.71 6.73
CA GLY A 183 20.58 0.84 6.10
C GLY A 183 19.49 1.31 7.05
N MET A 184 18.25 1.14 6.61
CA MET A 184 17.05 1.51 7.37
C MET A 184 16.21 0.29 7.72
N GLU A 185 15.46 0.39 8.82
CA GLU A 185 14.41 -0.56 9.17
C GLU A 185 13.15 0.16 9.61
N ILE A 186 12.00 -0.48 9.33
CA ILE A 186 10.74 -0.08 9.93
C ILE A 186 10.69 -0.59 11.38
N VAL A 187 10.71 0.36 12.33
CA VAL A 187 10.51 0.05 13.74
C VAL A 187 9.11 -0.55 13.95
N ARG A 188 9.04 -1.63 14.73
CA ARG A 188 7.80 -2.34 14.98
C ARG A 188 6.77 -1.47 15.70
N GLY A 189 5.52 -1.61 15.28
CA GLY A 189 4.39 -0.84 15.79
C GLY A 189 3.86 0.09 14.72
N THR A 190 2.55 0.03 14.49
CA THR A 190 1.89 0.87 13.49
C THR A 190 0.88 1.76 14.20
N GLN A 191 0.96 3.07 13.95
CA GLN A 191 -0.06 4.02 14.35
C GLN A 191 -1.11 4.06 13.24
N LEU A 192 -2.30 3.53 13.52
CA LEU A 192 -3.42 3.52 12.57
C LEU A 192 -4.50 4.47 13.08
N HIS A 193 -4.81 5.48 12.27
CA HIS A 193 -5.83 6.48 12.56
C HIS A 193 -6.79 6.61 11.38
N GLY A 194 -8.08 6.73 11.67
CA GLY A 194 -9.10 7.05 10.68
C GLY A 194 -9.38 8.54 10.65
N ALA A 195 -9.48 9.12 9.46
CA ALA A 195 -9.91 10.50 9.25
C ALA A 195 -11.15 10.52 8.34
N LYS A 196 -12.14 11.37 8.67
CA LYS A 196 -13.28 11.65 7.78
C LYS A 196 -12.86 12.66 6.71
N ALA A 197 -11.93 12.25 5.85
CA ALA A 197 -11.34 13.09 4.81
C ALA A 197 -11.12 12.29 3.52
N ASN A 198 -11.06 12.99 2.39
CA ASN A 198 -10.64 12.38 1.14
C ASN A 198 -9.12 12.10 1.18
N TRP A 199 -8.68 10.97 0.64
CA TRP A 199 -7.28 10.56 0.64
C TRP A 199 -6.36 11.59 -0.03
N LYS A 200 -6.84 12.30 -1.06
CA LYS A 200 -6.07 13.32 -1.78
C LYS A 200 -5.63 14.47 -0.88
N LEU A 201 -6.49 14.91 0.04
CA LEU A 201 -6.18 16.01 0.97
C LEU A 201 -5.02 15.66 1.91
N LEU A 202 -4.86 14.38 2.28
CA LEU A 202 -3.74 13.95 3.12
C LEU A 202 -2.41 14.03 2.36
N ILE A 203 -2.43 13.69 1.07
CA ILE A 203 -1.25 13.75 0.21
C ILE A 203 -0.91 15.21 -0.13
N GLU A 204 -1.90 16.00 -0.55
CA GLU A 204 -1.72 17.43 -0.86
C GLU A 204 -1.18 18.20 0.35
N ASN A 205 -1.72 17.95 1.54
CA ASN A 205 -1.22 18.56 2.78
C ASN A 205 0.25 18.22 3.05
N SER A 206 0.69 17.00 2.73
CA SER A 206 2.08 16.57 2.94
C SER A 206 3.07 17.27 1.99
N LEU A 207 2.58 17.83 0.88
CA LEU A 207 3.35 18.58 -0.11
C LEU A 207 3.21 20.10 0.05
N ASP A 208 2.26 20.57 0.86
CA ASP A 208 2.01 21.98 1.12
C ASP A 208 2.80 22.46 2.35
N LEU A 209 3.87 23.23 2.16
CA LEU A 209 4.59 23.86 3.27
C LEU A 209 3.95 25.16 3.76
N TYR A 210 2.99 25.73 3.01
CA TYR A 210 2.42 27.04 3.32
C TYR A 210 1.59 27.02 4.62
N HIS A 211 0.81 25.95 4.84
CA HIS A 211 0.02 25.84 6.07
C HIS A 211 0.87 25.70 7.33
N PHE A 212 2.14 25.28 7.24
CA PHE A 212 2.91 24.81 8.38
C PHE A 212 2.98 25.83 9.52
N ARG A 213 3.37 27.07 9.22
CA ARG A 213 3.50 28.13 10.25
C ARG A 213 2.17 28.56 10.83
N ALA A 214 1.11 28.59 10.02
CA ALA A 214 -0.21 29.04 10.46
C ALA A 214 -0.91 27.98 11.31
N LEU A 215 -0.94 26.73 10.83
CA LEU A 215 -1.62 25.62 11.49
C LEU A 215 -0.85 25.11 12.70
N HIS A 216 0.47 25.01 12.62
CA HIS A 216 1.33 24.49 13.68
C HIS A 216 1.97 25.59 14.54
N LYS A 217 1.34 26.77 14.63
CA LYS A 217 1.86 27.93 15.39
C LYS A 217 2.36 27.56 16.79
N ARG A 218 1.55 26.80 17.56
CA ARG A 218 1.94 26.37 18.92
C ARG A 218 3.16 25.44 18.96
N TYR A 219 3.30 24.58 17.96
CA TYR A 219 4.46 23.70 17.84
C TYR A 219 5.72 24.51 17.51
N VAL A 220 5.61 25.48 16.61
CA VAL A 220 6.71 26.39 16.27
C VAL A 220 7.13 27.20 17.49
N GLU A 221 6.18 27.82 18.20
CA GLU A 221 6.43 28.57 19.44
C GLU A 221 7.11 27.69 20.51
N TYR A 222 6.67 26.44 20.65
CA TYR A 222 7.30 25.47 21.54
C TYR A 222 8.76 25.17 21.14
N MET A 223 9.02 24.90 19.86
CA MET A 223 10.38 24.66 19.37
C MET A 223 11.30 25.86 19.56
N GLU A 224 10.80 27.08 19.31
CA GLU A 224 11.53 28.32 19.57
C GLU A 224 11.85 28.49 21.07
N SER A 225 10.93 28.16 21.96
CA SER A 225 11.15 28.20 23.42
C SER A 225 12.22 27.19 23.90
N MET A 226 12.38 26.09 23.16
CA MET A 226 13.40 25.06 23.38
C MET A 226 14.76 25.45 22.76
N GLY A 227 14.87 26.64 22.16
CA GLY A 227 16.11 27.15 21.58
C GLY A 227 16.33 26.82 20.11
N ALA A 228 15.36 26.21 19.42
CA ALA A 228 15.44 26.04 17.97
C ALA A 228 15.38 27.42 17.29
N ARG A 229 16.41 27.77 16.53
CA ARG A 229 16.45 29.01 15.74
C ARG A 229 16.29 28.66 14.27
N ALA A 230 15.53 29.46 13.53
CA ALA A 230 15.52 29.39 12.08
C ALA A 230 16.96 29.50 11.55
N PRO A 231 17.35 28.73 10.52
CA PRO A 231 18.63 28.93 9.86
C PRO A 231 18.76 30.41 9.47
N ARG A 232 19.87 31.05 9.85
CA ARG A 232 20.16 32.39 9.35
C ARG A 232 20.29 32.28 7.84
N GLU A 233 19.53 33.09 7.09
CA GLU A 233 19.75 33.27 5.66
C GLU A 233 21.22 33.60 5.47
N ARG A 234 21.96 32.70 4.81
CA ARG A 234 23.27 33.05 4.27
C ARG A 234 22.98 33.94 3.06
N GLY A 235 23.27 35.23 3.21
CA GLY A 235 23.26 36.18 2.09
C GLY A 235 24.28 35.83 1.02
#